data_AF-I3SXS8-F1
#
_entry.id   AF-I3SXS8-F1
#
_cell.length_a   1.000
_cell.length_b   1.000
_cell.length_c   1.000
_cell.angle_alpha   90.00
_cell.angle_beta   90.00
_cell.angle_gamma   90.00
#
_symmetry.space_group_name_H-M   'P 1'
#
loop_
_entity.id
_entity.type
_entity.pdbx_description
1 polymer ?
#
loop_
_entity_poly.entity_id
_entity_poly.type
_entity_poly.pdbx_seq_one_letter_code
_entity_poly.pdbx_strand_id
1 'polypeptide(L)'
;MAATQTQTQTELIPHVSLGTQGFQVSKFGLGCMALSGGYNDPLPEEIGISVINHAFSKGITFFDTADVYGLDGGNEILVGKALKQLPREKIQVATKFGISRSGGGMGIKGSPEYVRSSCEASLKRLNVEYIDLYYQHRVDTTVPIEDTVGELKKLVEEGKVKYIGLSEASPDTIRRAHAVHPITALQIEWSLWTRDIENEIVPLCRELGIGIVPYSPLGKGFFCWQRSYRRCAELHDFFSPLPS
;
A
#
# COMPACT_ATOMS: atom_id res chain seq x y z
N MET A 1 -29.99 -44.25 -3.78
CA MET A 1 -28.67 -43.78 -3.31
C MET A 1 -28.61 -42.29 -3.59
N ALA A 2 -28.79 -41.45 -2.56
CA ALA A 2 -28.75 -40.01 -2.70
C ALA A 2 -27.29 -39.53 -2.60
N ALA A 3 -26.82 -38.85 -3.63
CA ALA A 3 -25.51 -38.21 -3.63
C ALA A 3 -25.52 -37.03 -2.66
N THR A 4 -24.72 -37.12 -1.60
CA THR A 4 -24.47 -36.02 -0.68
C THR A 4 -23.63 -34.98 -1.43
N GLN A 5 -24.24 -33.87 -1.83
CA GLN A 5 -23.52 -32.71 -2.33
C GLN A 5 -22.74 -32.10 -1.17
N THR A 6 -21.43 -32.30 -1.16
CA THR A 6 -20.52 -31.55 -0.30
C THR A 6 -20.53 -30.10 -0.79
N GLN A 7 -21.29 -29.24 -0.12
CA GLN A 7 -21.11 -27.80 -0.23
C GLN A 7 -19.68 -27.49 0.23
N THR A 8 -18.80 -27.13 -0.69
CA THR A 8 -17.53 -26.49 -0.37
C THR A 8 -17.87 -25.18 0.34
N GLN A 9 -17.78 -25.15 1.66
CA GLN A 9 -17.73 -23.90 2.40
C GLN A 9 -16.53 -23.13 1.86
N THR A 10 -16.78 -22.04 1.14
CA THR A 10 -15.75 -21.07 0.79
C THR A 10 -15.21 -20.53 2.11
N GLU A 11 -14.04 -21.00 2.55
CA GLU A 11 -13.35 -20.40 3.68
C GLU A 11 -13.10 -18.93 3.34
N LEU A 12 -13.83 -18.05 4.04
CA LEU A 12 -13.65 -16.61 3.93
C LEU A 12 -12.23 -16.25 4.39
N ILE A 13 -11.58 -15.35 3.67
CA ILE A 13 -10.24 -14.86 4.05
C ILE A 13 -10.29 -14.34 5.49
N PRO A 14 -9.44 -14.84 6.41
CA PRO A 14 -9.43 -14.39 7.79
C PRO A 14 -9.16 -12.89 7.88
N HIS A 15 -9.77 -12.23 8.87
CA HIS A 15 -9.44 -10.85 9.22
C HIS A 15 -8.39 -10.81 10.33
N VAL A 16 -7.57 -9.76 10.32
CA VAL A 16 -6.54 -9.49 11.32
C VAL A 16 -6.56 -8.04 11.75
N SER A 17 -6.20 -7.80 13.00
CA SER A 17 -5.85 -6.47 13.49
C SER A 17 -4.54 -6.02 12.85
N LEU A 18 -4.55 -4.87 12.19
CA LEU A 18 -3.33 -4.20 11.71
C LEU A 18 -2.99 -3.07 12.68
N GLY A 19 -1.98 -3.29 13.53
CA GLY A 19 -1.68 -2.41 14.65
C GLY A 19 -2.60 -2.65 15.86
N THR A 20 -2.57 -1.74 16.83
CA THR A 20 -3.32 -1.81 18.10
C THR A 20 -4.51 -0.85 18.18
N GLN A 21 -4.71 -0.02 17.15
CA GLN A 21 -5.71 1.05 17.10
C GLN A 21 -7.12 0.56 16.75
N GLY A 22 -7.33 -0.75 16.62
CA GLY A 22 -8.62 -1.35 16.26
C GLY A 22 -8.87 -1.50 14.76
N PHE A 23 -7.88 -1.21 13.91
CA PHE A 23 -8.00 -1.37 12.46
C PHE A 23 -8.03 -2.85 12.06
N GLN A 24 -9.11 -3.27 11.40
CA GLN A 24 -9.29 -4.65 10.91
C GLN A 24 -9.19 -4.71 9.39
N VAL A 25 -8.39 -5.65 8.89
CA VAL A 25 -8.20 -5.89 7.45
C VAL A 25 -8.28 -7.38 7.15
N SER A 26 -8.54 -7.73 5.90
CA SER A 26 -8.32 -9.10 5.42
C SER A 26 -6.83 -9.46 5.49
N LYS A 27 -6.53 -10.73 5.79
CA LYS A 27 -5.16 -11.23 5.94
C LYS A 27 -4.32 -11.04 4.69
N PHE A 28 -4.97 -11.05 3.53
CA PHE A 28 -4.39 -10.70 2.24
C PHE A 28 -5.01 -9.41 1.73
N GLY A 29 -4.17 -8.49 1.26
CA GLY A 29 -4.59 -7.30 0.55
C GLY A 29 -4.30 -7.40 -0.95
N LEU A 30 -4.90 -6.50 -1.74
CA LEU A 30 -4.60 -6.32 -3.15
C LEU A 30 -3.78 -5.04 -3.35
N GLY A 31 -2.56 -5.19 -3.87
CA GLY A 31 -1.76 -4.07 -4.36
C GLY A 31 -2.23 -3.66 -5.76
N CYS A 32 -2.79 -2.47 -5.90
CA CYS A 32 -3.41 -1.98 -7.13
C CYS A 32 -2.42 -1.42 -8.15
N MET A 33 -1.14 -1.23 -7.80
CA MET A 33 -0.13 -0.60 -8.65
C MET A 33 -0.03 -1.22 -10.06
N ALA A 34 -0.09 -2.56 -10.14
CA ALA A 34 0.01 -3.28 -11.42
C ALA A 34 -1.15 -2.98 -12.37
N LEU A 35 -2.31 -2.54 -11.86
CA LEU A 35 -3.50 -2.25 -12.67
C LEU A 35 -3.32 -1.01 -13.57
N SER A 36 -2.38 -0.12 -13.23
CA SER A 36 -2.11 1.13 -13.97
C SER A 36 -0.66 1.24 -14.44
N GLY A 37 0.00 0.10 -14.64
CA GLY A 37 1.25 0.03 -15.39
C GLY A 37 2.54 0.12 -14.55
N GLY A 38 2.50 -0.26 -13.28
CA GLY A 38 3.71 -0.24 -12.44
C GLY A 38 4.76 -1.31 -12.74
N TYR A 39 4.36 -2.42 -13.37
CA TYR A 39 5.26 -3.53 -13.75
C TYR A 39 5.13 -3.98 -15.20
N ASN A 40 4.01 -3.63 -15.86
CA ASN A 40 3.64 -4.03 -17.21
C ASN A 40 2.87 -2.89 -17.86
N ASP A 41 2.33 -3.08 -19.07
CA ASP A 41 1.37 -2.15 -19.64
C ASP A 41 0.13 -1.98 -18.73
N PRO A 42 -0.45 -0.78 -18.65
CA PRO A 42 -1.68 -0.55 -17.89
C PRO A 42 -2.81 -1.43 -18.44
N LEU A 43 -3.62 -1.99 -17.54
CA LEU A 43 -4.79 -2.75 -17.96
C LEU A 43 -5.87 -1.82 -18.50
N PRO A 44 -6.71 -2.29 -19.44
CA PRO A 44 -7.97 -1.62 -19.74
C PRO A 44 -8.78 -1.41 -18.45
N GLU A 45 -9.37 -0.23 -18.30
CA GLU A 45 -10.05 0.19 -17.07
C GLU A 45 -11.08 -0.84 -16.58
N GLU A 46 -11.91 -1.36 -17.47
CA GLU A 46 -12.94 -2.36 -17.15
C GLU A 46 -12.36 -3.65 -16.55
N ILE A 47 -11.19 -4.08 -17.04
CA ILE A 47 -10.49 -5.24 -16.52
C ILE A 47 -9.91 -4.93 -15.14
N GLY A 48 -9.32 -3.74 -14.95
CA GLY A 48 -8.84 -3.30 -13.64
C GLY A 48 -9.95 -3.27 -12.58
N ILE A 49 -11.12 -2.74 -12.92
CA ILE A 49 -12.31 -2.74 -12.05
C ILE A 49 -12.77 -4.17 -11.76
N SER A 50 -12.84 -5.02 -12.78
CA SER A 50 -13.23 -6.43 -12.63
C SER A 50 -12.31 -7.19 -11.67
N VAL A 51 -11.00 -6.94 -11.72
CA VAL A 51 -10.03 -7.53 -10.78
C VAL A 51 -10.30 -7.12 -9.34
N ILE A 52 -10.57 -5.84 -9.08
CA ILE A 52 -10.90 -5.33 -7.73
C ILE A 52 -12.21 -5.97 -7.23
N ASN A 53 -13.25 -5.98 -8.06
CA ASN A 53 -14.53 -6.61 -7.72
C ASN A 53 -14.37 -8.12 -7.45
N HIS A 54 -13.54 -8.79 -8.25
CA HIS A 54 -13.26 -10.20 -8.05
C HIS A 54 -12.53 -10.45 -6.72
N ALA A 55 -11.51 -9.66 -6.40
CA ALA A 55 -10.80 -9.74 -5.13
C ALA A 55 -11.75 -9.56 -3.94
N PHE A 56 -12.64 -8.57 -4.00
CA PHE A 56 -13.69 -8.38 -3.00
C PHE A 56 -14.63 -9.59 -2.88
N SER A 57 -15.06 -10.17 -4.01
CA SER A 57 -15.91 -11.36 -4.01
C SER A 57 -15.25 -12.59 -3.36
N LYS A 58 -13.90 -12.60 -3.28
CA LYS A 58 -13.10 -13.63 -2.62
C LYS A 58 -12.78 -13.31 -1.16
N GLY A 59 -13.29 -12.20 -0.62
CA GLY A 59 -13.09 -11.79 0.78
C GLY A 59 -11.90 -10.85 0.99
N ILE A 60 -11.24 -10.36 -0.06
CA ILE A 60 -10.21 -9.32 0.07
C ILE A 60 -10.90 -7.97 0.24
N THR A 61 -10.64 -7.33 1.36
CA THR A 61 -11.19 -6.02 1.76
C THR A 61 -10.13 -4.93 1.83
N PHE A 62 -8.85 -5.28 1.84
CA PHE A 62 -7.75 -4.32 1.98
C PHE A 62 -7.10 -4.03 0.62
N PHE A 63 -7.30 -2.81 0.11
CA PHE A 63 -6.79 -2.37 -1.19
C PHE A 63 -5.73 -1.28 -1.00
N ASP A 64 -4.55 -1.50 -1.55
CA ASP A 64 -3.40 -0.60 -1.46
C ASP A 64 -3.15 0.08 -2.82
N THR A 65 -3.14 1.41 -2.83
CA THR A 65 -2.81 2.26 -3.98
C THR A 65 -1.87 3.40 -3.55
N ALA A 66 -1.58 4.36 -4.41
CA ALA A 66 -0.79 5.56 -4.12
C ALA A 66 -1.06 6.65 -5.18
N ASP A 67 -0.88 7.92 -4.79
CA ASP A 67 -1.03 9.08 -5.70
C ASP A 67 -0.08 9.04 -6.91
N VAL A 68 1.09 8.42 -6.75
CA VAL A 68 2.11 8.29 -7.80
C VAL A 68 1.83 7.13 -8.78
N TYR A 69 0.87 6.24 -8.49
CA TYR A 69 0.59 5.10 -9.36
C TYR A 69 -0.24 5.51 -10.58
N GLY A 70 0.23 5.12 -11.76
CA GLY A 70 -0.29 5.59 -13.04
C GLY A 70 0.07 7.04 -13.35
N LEU A 71 -0.44 7.55 -14.47
CA LEU A 71 -0.32 8.96 -14.84
C LEU A 71 -1.31 9.78 -14.02
N ASP A 72 -0.84 10.86 -13.39
CA ASP A 72 -1.64 11.83 -12.63
C ASP A 72 -2.61 11.21 -11.59
N GLY A 73 -2.18 10.15 -10.90
CA GLY A 73 -3.00 9.43 -9.93
C GLY A 73 -4.09 8.56 -10.55
N GLY A 74 -3.92 8.17 -11.82
CA GLY A 74 -4.88 7.33 -12.55
C GLY A 74 -5.24 6.03 -11.84
N ASN A 75 -4.33 5.46 -11.02
CA ASN A 75 -4.65 4.27 -10.23
C ASN A 75 -5.68 4.54 -9.12
N GLU A 76 -5.60 5.69 -8.44
CA GLU A 76 -6.61 6.09 -7.46
C GLU A 76 -7.96 6.34 -8.12
N ILE A 77 -7.98 6.90 -9.33
CA ILE A 77 -9.21 7.09 -10.11
C ILE A 77 -9.83 5.73 -10.46
N LEU A 78 -9.02 4.78 -10.93
CA LEU A 78 -9.45 3.42 -11.24
C LEU A 78 -10.04 2.72 -10.00
N VAL A 79 -9.33 2.80 -8.86
CA VAL A 79 -9.80 2.24 -7.59
C VAL A 79 -11.10 2.91 -7.16
N GLY A 80 -11.19 4.24 -7.23
CA GLY A 80 -12.41 4.99 -6.91
C GLY A 80 -13.62 4.58 -7.74
N LYS A 81 -13.42 4.31 -9.04
CA LYS A 81 -14.48 3.78 -9.93
C LYS A 81 -14.94 2.39 -9.50
N ALA A 82 -14.03 1.51 -9.09
CA ALA A 82 -14.39 0.19 -8.57
C ALA A 82 -15.14 0.28 -7.22
N LEU A 83 -14.71 1.18 -6.32
CA LEU A 83 -15.35 1.37 -5.01
C LEU A 83 -16.81 1.81 -5.12
N LYS A 84 -17.20 2.55 -6.18
CA LYS A 84 -18.61 2.90 -6.44
C LYS A 84 -19.53 1.69 -6.65
N GLN A 85 -18.96 0.53 -7.00
CA GLN A 85 -19.70 -0.71 -7.25
C GLN A 85 -19.73 -1.62 -6.02
N LEU A 86 -19.07 -1.22 -4.93
CA LEU A 86 -18.84 -2.05 -3.75
C LEU A 86 -19.30 -1.34 -2.47
N PRO A 87 -19.63 -2.08 -1.40
CA PRO A 87 -19.97 -1.50 -0.11
C PRO A 87 -18.73 -0.85 0.54
N ARG A 88 -18.59 0.47 0.41
CA ARG A 88 -17.42 1.25 0.86
C ARG A 88 -17.07 1.02 2.32
N GLU A 89 -18.04 0.83 3.19
CA GLU A 89 -17.89 0.61 4.63
C GLU A 89 -17.27 -0.75 4.98
N LYS A 90 -17.34 -1.73 4.07
CA LYS A 90 -16.72 -3.05 4.23
C LYS A 90 -15.29 -3.10 3.71
N ILE A 91 -14.82 -2.01 3.09
CA ILE A 91 -13.55 -1.94 2.39
C ILE A 91 -12.59 -1.02 3.14
N GLN A 92 -11.34 -1.45 3.23
CA GLN A 92 -10.24 -0.68 3.80
C GLN A 92 -9.35 -0.20 2.65
N VAL A 93 -9.35 1.10 2.40
CA VAL A 93 -8.50 1.72 1.37
C VAL A 93 -7.26 2.30 2.00
N ALA A 94 -6.11 1.81 1.55
CA ALA A 94 -4.79 2.37 1.80
C ALA A 94 -4.33 3.18 0.59
N THR A 95 -3.94 4.45 0.81
CA THR A 95 -3.23 5.24 -0.21
C THR A 95 -2.08 6.02 0.42
N LYS A 96 -1.26 6.65 -0.42
CA LYS A 96 0.03 7.22 -0.01
C LYS A 96 0.28 8.55 -0.70
N PHE A 97 1.07 9.38 -0.03
CA PHE A 97 1.62 10.62 -0.57
C PHE A 97 3.13 10.70 -0.36
N GLY A 98 3.74 11.74 -0.92
CA GLY A 98 5.09 12.15 -0.56
C GLY A 98 6.10 11.97 -1.69
N ILE A 99 5.74 11.28 -2.77
CA ILE A 99 6.55 11.26 -4.00
C ILE A 99 5.96 12.27 -4.97
N SER A 100 6.70 13.34 -5.26
CA SER A 100 6.30 14.37 -6.22
C SER A 100 7.01 14.19 -7.55
N ARG A 101 6.25 14.19 -8.66
CA ARG A 101 6.81 14.33 -10.01
C ARG A 101 6.85 15.82 -10.36
N SER A 102 7.99 16.49 -10.17
CA SER A 102 8.15 17.91 -10.48
C SER A 102 9.43 18.15 -11.28
N GLY A 103 9.36 19.00 -12.31
CA GLY A 103 10.54 19.43 -13.07
C GLY A 103 11.24 18.32 -13.86
N GLY A 104 10.52 17.27 -14.27
CA GLY A 104 11.10 16.14 -15.02
C GLY A 104 11.81 15.08 -14.15
N GLY A 105 11.81 15.25 -12.82
CA GLY A 105 12.37 14.29 -11.87
C GLY A 105 11.39 13.85 -10.78
N MET A 106 11.77 12.83 -10.02
CA MET A 106 11.10 12.45 -8.78
C MET A 106 11.74 13.17 -7.60
N GLY A 107 10.92 13.80 -6.77
CA GLY A 107 11.30 14.38 -5.48
C GLY A 107 10.48 13.77 -4.35
N ILE A 108 10.93 13.96 -3.11
CA ILE A 108 10.22 13.56 -1.90
C ILE A 108 9.77 14.83 -1.17
N LYS A 109 8.52 14.86 -0.70
CA LYS A 109 7.92 16.01 -0.01
C LYS A 109 7.09 15.56 1.19
N GLY A 110 7.45 16.05 2.37
CA GLY A 110 6.79 15.77 3.64
C GLY A 110 6.24 17.00 4.35
N SER A 111 6.27 18.19 3.73
CA SER A 111 5.79 19.40 4.38
C SER A 111 4.28 19.31 4.70
N PRO A 112 3.81 19.91 5.81
CA PRO A 112 2.39 19.91 6.17
C PRO A 112 1.45 20.35 5.03
N GLU A 113 1.82 21.38 4.28
CA GLU A 113 1.01 21.90 3.16
C GLU A 113 0.90 20.87 2.03
N TYR A 114 1.98 20.12 1.78
CA TYR A 114 1.99 19.06 0.79
C TYR A 114 1.17 17.85 1.25
N VAL A 115 1.32 17.43 2.51
CA VAL A 115 0.49 16.36 3.12
C VAL A 115 -0.99 16.67 2.94
N ARG A 116 -1.39 17.90 3.31
CA ARG A 116 -2.77 18.37 3.21
C ARG A 116 -3.29 18.32 1.78
N SER A 117 -2.58 18.98 0.86
CA SER A 117 -3.00 19.07 -0.54
C SER A 117 -3.04 17.70 -1.23
N SER A 118 -2.09 16.81 -0.94
CA SER A 118 -2.11 15.43 -1.42
C SER A 118 -3.30 14.63 -0.88
N CYS A 119 -3.67 14.82 0.40
CA CYS A 119 -4.82 14.13 0.99
C CYS A 119 -6.13 14.54 0.29
N GLU A 120 -6.37 15.85 0.16
CA GLU A 120 -7.55 16.37 -0.54
C GLU A 120 -7.63 15.89 -1.99
N ALA A 121 -6.48 15.87 -2.69
CA ALA A 121 -6.43 15.40 -4.06
C ALA A 121 -6.72 13.88 -4.16
N SER A 122 -6.24 13.09 -3.20
CA SER A 122 -6.48 11.64 -3.13
C SER A 122 -7.95 11.34 -2.86
N LEU A 123 -8.58 12.04 -1.90
CA LEU A 123 -10.01 11.95 -1.61
C LEU A 123 -10.86 12.24 -2.86
N LYS A 124 -10.48 13.27 -3.62
CA LYS A 124 -11.15 13.63 -4.87
C LYS A 124 -10.98 12.56 -5.95
N ARG A 125 -9.76 12.04 -6.16
CA ARG A 125 -9.50 11.00 -7.18
C ARG A 125 -10.20 9.69 -6.86
N LEU A 126 -10.13 9.26 -5.59
CA LEU A 126 -10.85 8.08 -5.09
C LEU A 126 -12.36 8.30 -5.02
N ASN A 127 -12.82 9.55 -5.00
CA ASN A 127 -14.21 9.95 -4.83
C ASN A 127 -14.83 9.33 -3.57
N VAL A 128 -14.15 9.53 -2.43
CA VAL A 128 -14.56 9.07 -1.09
C VAL A 128 -14.46 10.21 -0.08
N GLU A 129 -15.23 10.12 1.00
CA GLU A 129 -15.21 11.12 2.08
C GLU A 129 -14.05 10.91 3.06
N TYR A 130 -13.53 9.70 3.15
CA TYR A 130 -12.42 9.34 4.02
C TYR A 130 -11.51 8.26 3.42
N ILE A 131 -10.25 8.27 3.83
CA ILE A 131 -9.24 7.23 3.59
C ILE A 131 -9.08 6.41 4.88
N ASP A 132 -9.05 5.08 4.79
CA ASP A 132 -8.88 4.26 5.99
C ASP A 132 -7.45 4.34 6.49
N LEU A 133 -6.46 4.14 5.62
CA LEU A 133 -5.05 4.18 5.99
C LEU A 133 -4.26 5.08 5.03
N TYR A 134 -3.61 6.11 5.56
CA TYR A 134 -2.84 7.06 4.76
C TYR A 134 -1.36 7.03 5.11
N TYR A 135 -0.52 6.76 4.11
CA TYR A 135 0.92 6.60 4.29
C TYR A 135 1.71 7.80 3.81
N GLN A 136 2.76 8.16 4.55
CA GLN A 136 3.92 8.78 3.92
C GLN A 136 4.68 7.68 3.15
N HIS A 137 4.72 7.79 1.82
CA HIS A 137 5.25 6.77 0.91
C HIS A 137 6.79 6.66 0.97
N ARG A 138 7.46 7.80 1.12
CA ARG A 138 8.90 7.91 1.37
C ARG A 138 9.14 9.05 2.35
N VAL A 139 10.03 8.82 3.31
CA VAL A 139 10.37 9.83 4.32
C VAL A 139 11.13 10.99 3.67
N ASP A 140 10.61 12.20 3.85
CA ASP A 140 11.32 13.42 3.48
C ASP A 140 12.39 13.72 4.53
N THR A 141 13.67 13.70 4.15
CA THR A 141 14.79 13.96 5.06
C THR A 141 15.04 15.44 5.31
N THR A 142 14.33 16.33 4.62
CA THR A 142 14.47 17.79 4.76
C THR A 142 13.44 18.40 5.71
N VAL A 143 12.43 17.63 6.11
CA VAL A 143 11.34 18.03 7.02
C VAL A 143 11.39 17.14 8.26
N PRO A 144 11.31 17.68 9.49
CA PRO A 144 11.14 16.87 10.69
C PRO A 144 9.89 15.99 10.58
N ILE A 145 10.03 14.70 10.88
CA ILE A 145 8.90 13.75 10.77
C ILE A 145 7.72 14.15 11.66
N GLU A 146 7.99 14.84 12.77
CA GLU A 146 7.00 15.35 13.69
C GLU A 146 6.06 16.38 13.04
N ASP A 147 6.57 17.19 12.11
CA ASP A 147 5.75 18.16 11.37
C ASP A 147 4.83 17.44 10.39
N THR A 148 5.36 16.46 9.65
CA THR A 148 4.58 15.62 8.72
C THR A 148 3.47 14.87 9.46
N VAL A 149 3.80 14.20 10.57
CA VAL A 149 2.85 13.43 11.38
C VAL A 149 1.88 14.34 12.14
N GLY A 150 2.33 15.53 12.54
CA GLY A 150 1.48 16.56 13.12
C GLY A 150 0.36 16.97 12.19
N GLU A 151 0.61 17.09 10.88
CA GLU A 151 -0.44 17.36 9.90
C GLU A 151 -1.34 16.14 9.65
N LEU A 152 -0.77 14.94 9.57
CA LEU A 152 -1.55 13.71 9.45
C LEU A 152 -2.49 13.52 10.65
N LYS A 153 -2.06 13.87 11.87
CA LYS A 153 -2.90 13.87 13.06
C LYS A 153 -4.11 14.79 12.91
N LYS A 154 -3.95 16.01 12.39
CA LYS A 154 -5.09 16.91 12.12
C LYS A 154 -6.06 16.31 11.11
N LEU A 155 -5.56 15.66 10.05
CA LEU A 155 -6.40 14.95 9.08
C LEU A 155 -7.20 13.80 9.73
N VAL A 156 -6.63 13.14 10.74
CA VAL A 156 -7.33 12.14 11.55
C VAL A 156 -8.42 12.77 12.41
N GLU A 157 -8.12 13.87 13.09
CA GLU A 157 -9.07 14.63 13.92
C GLU A 157 -10.24 15.20 13.08
N GLU A 158 -9.99 15.57 11.83
CA GLU A 158 -11.00 16.00 10.86
C GLU A 158 -11.82 14.85 10.25
N GLY A 159 -11.44 13.59 10.50
CA GLY A 159 -12.12 12.41 9.96
C GLY A 159 -11.84 12.10 8.48
N LYS A 160 -10.90 12.83 7.85
CA LYS A 160 -10.49 12.61 6.45
C LYS A 160 -9.64 11.35 6.30
N VAL A 161 -8.89 11.02 7.33
CA VAL A 161 -8.07 9.81 7.44
C VAL A 161 -8.44 9.10 8.73
N LYS A 162 -8.50 7.77 8.75
CA LYS A 162 -8.76 7.03 10.01
C LYS A 162 -7.47 6.60 10.71
N TYR A 163 -6.49 6.14 9.93
CA TYR A 163 -5.25 5.56 10.42
C TYR A 163 -4.05 6.09 9.64
N ILE A 164 -2.90 6.20 10.32
CA ILE A 164 -1.66 6.69 9.73
C ILE A 164 -0.69 5.53 9.53
N GLY A 165 -0.01 5.51 8.39
CA GLY A 165 1.08 4.58 8.12
C GLY A 165 2.36 5.29 7.70
N LEU A 166 3.47 4.57 7.79
CA LEU A 166 4.75 4.96 7.19
C LEU A 166 5.18 3.90 6.19
N SER A 167 5.98 4.30 5.21
CA SER A 167 6.60 3.40 4.27
C SER A 167 8.10 3.65 4.25
N GLU A 168 8.88 2.57 4.35
CA GLU A 168 10.33 2.61 4.16
C GLU A 168 11.04 3.60 5.12
N ALA A 169 10.56 3.62 6.37
CA ALA A 169 11.06 4.50 7.42
C ALA A 169 12.13 3.81 8.28
N SER A 170 13.11 4.59 8.75
CA SER A 170 14.13 4.11 9.69
C SER A 170 13.56 3.94 11.10
N PRO A 171 14.23 3.16 11.97
CA PRO A 171 13.84 2.96 13.37
C PRO A 171 13.67 4.27 14.16
N ASP A 172 14.60 5.22 14.00
CA ASP A 172 14.53 6.55 14.63
C ASP A 172 13.28 7.31 14.19
N THR A 173 13.05 7.38 12.87
CA THR A 173 11.87 8.03 12.28
C THR A 173 10.58 7.40 12.80
N ILE A 174 10.52 6.07 12.90
CA ILE A 174 9.33 5.36 13.42
C ILE A 174 9.05 5.75 14.87
N ARG A 175 10.07 5.74 15.74
CA ARG A 175 9.89 6.09 17.17
C ARG A 175 9.39 7.54 17.32
N ARG A 176 10.01 8.47 16.60
CA ARG A 176 9.66 9.89 16.63
C ARG A 176 8.26 10.16 16.08
N ALA A 177 7.92 9.55 14.95
CA ALA A 177 6.57 9.62 14.38
C ALA A 177 5.51 9.10 15.34
N HIS A 178 5.74 7.91 15.92
CA HIS A 178 4.80 7.25 16.81
C HIS A 178 4.57 8.02 18.12
N ALA A 179 5.57 8.79 18.57
CA ALA A 179 5.42 9.67 19.73
C ALA A 179 4.45 10.85 19.48
N VAL A 180 4.29 11.30 18.23
CA VAL A 180 3.36 12.39 17.86
C VAL A 180 1.94 11.88 17.68
N HIS A 181 1.77 10.77 16.95
CA HIS A 181 0.50 10.08 16.78
C HIS A 181 0.73 8.59 16.53
N PRO A 182 -0.12 7.67 17.05
CA PRO A 182 0.07 6.24 16.87
C PRO A 182 0.13 5.81 15.39
N ILE A 183 1.30 5.36 14.95
CA ILE A 183 1.47 4.76 13.63
C ILE A 183 0.82 3.37 13.62
N THR A 184 -0.11 3.14 12.70
CA THR A 184 -0.89 1.90 12.60
C THR A 184 -0.15 0.83 11.81
N ALA A 185 0.53 1.22 10.73
CA ALA A 185 1.22 0.28 9.86
C ALA A 185 2.55 0.83 9.33
N LEU A 186 3.53 -0.05 9.19
CA LEU A 186 4.74 0.17 8.41
C LEU A 186 4.69 -0.72 7.16
N GLN A 187 4.71 -0.11 5.99
CA GLN A 187 4.89 -0.81 4.72
C GLN A 187 6.38 -0.85 4.35
N ILE A 188 6.91 -2.05 4.10
CA ILE A 188 8.36 -2.23 3.85
C ILE A 188 8.62 -3.50 3.05
N GLU A 189 9.74 -3.55 2.32
CA GLU A 189 10.14 -4.78 1.62
C GLU A 189 10.50 -5.88 2.63
N TRP A 190 9.81 -7.02 2.54
CA TRP A 190 10.14 -8.21 3.33
C TRP A 190 9.72 -9.47 2.60
N SER A 191 10.69 -10.35 2.36
CA SER A 191 10.50 -11.62 1.68
C SER A 191 11.54 -12.63 2.18
N LEU A 192 11.46 -13.88 1.71
CA LEU A 192 12.54 -14.84 1.97
C LEU A 192 13.91 -14.39 1.38
N TRP A 193 13.91 -13.48 0.39
CA TRP A 193 15.14 -12.92 -0.21
C TRP A 193 15.65 -11.65 0.48
N THR A 194 14.77 -10.91 1.15
CA THR A 194 15.07 -9.60 1.76
C THR A 194 14.58 -9.60 3.18
N ARG A 195 15.51 -9.80 4.14
CA ARG A 195 15.22 -10.03 5.56
C ARG A 195 15.91 -9.04 6.50
N ASP A 196 16.46 -7.96 5.96
CA ASP A 196 17.27 -6.98 6.70
C ASP A 196 16.51 -6.32 7.85
N ILE A 197 15.17 -6.25 7.73
CA ILE A 197 14.28 -5.64 8.72
C ILE A 197 14.13 -6.45 10.02
N GLU A 198 14.52 -7.73 10.02
CA GLU A 198 14.21 -8.66 11.13
C GLU A 198 14.96 -8.37 12.43
N ASN A 199 16.12 -7.72 12.34
CA ASN A 199 16.96 -7.45 13.51
C ASN A 199 16.49 -6.22 14.30
N GLU A 200 15.90 -5.22 13.64
CA GLU A 200 15.63 -3.93 14.28
C GLU A 200 14.18 -3.45 14.07
N ILE A 201 13.71 -3.40 12.82
CA ILE A 201 12.37 -2.92 12.48
C ILE A 201 11.28 -3.86 12.99
N VAL A 202 11.42 -5.17 12.81
CA VAL A 202 10.39 -6.14 13.25
C VAL A 202 10.21 -6.13 14.78
N PRO A 203 11.29 -6.19 15.59
CA PRO A 203 11.18 -6.03 17.05
C PRO A 203 10.57 -4.69 17.45
N LEU A 204 10.99 -3.60 16.81
CA LEU A 204 10.47 -2.26 17.08
C LEU A 204 8.96 -2.15 16.81
N CYS A 205 8.50 -2.63 15.66
CA CYS A 205 7.07 -2.61 15.32
C CYS A 205 6.26 -3.44 16.32
N ARG A 206 6.79 -4.58 16.80
CA ARG A 206 6.15 -5.37 17.85
C ARG A 206 6.08 -4.63 19.20
N GLU A 207 7.18 -3.99 19.61
CA GLU A 207 7.28 -3.19 20.83
C GLU A 207 6.23 -2.07 20.84
N LEU A 208 6.09 -1.35 19.72
CA LEU A 208 5.19 -0.20 19.59
C LEU A 208 3.76 -0.58 19.15
N GLY A 209 3.48 -1.86 18.89
CA GLY A 209 2.16 -2.29 18.42
C GLY A 209 1.81 -1.82 17.00
N ILE A 210 2.81 -1.69 16.12
CA ILE A 210 2.68 -1.27 14.71
C ILE A 210 2.54 -2.53 13.83
N GLY A 211 1.53 -2.55 12.95
CA GLY A 211 1.36 -3.60 11.95
C GLY A 211 2.43 -3.54 10.85
N ILE A 212 2.83 -4.69 10.30
CA ILE A 212 3.76 -4.74 9.16
C ILE A 212 3.01 -5.17 7.91
N VAL A 213 3.14 -4.38 6.84
CA VAL A 213 2.58 -4.68 5.52
C VAL A 213 3.75 -4.96 4.56
N PRO A 214 4.15 -6.22 4.37
CA PRO A 214 5.25 -6.56 3.48
C PRO A 214 4.83 -6.39 2.01
N TYR A 215 5.67 -5.73 1.20
CA TYR A 215 5.51 -5.74 -0.25
C TYR A 215 6.55 -6.63 -0.95
N SER A 216 6.24 -7.01 -2.20
CA SER A 216 7.04 -7.96 -2.99
C SER A 216 7.42 -9.27 -2.26
N PRO A 217 6.51 -9.92 -1.51
CA PRO A 217 6.85 -11.11 -0.72
C PRO A 217 7.32 -12.30 -1.58
N LEU A 218 6.99 -12.30 -2.88
CA LEU A 218 7.39 -13.31 -3.86
C LEU A 218 8.72 -13.00 -4.56
N GLY A 219 9.49 -12.02 -4.06
CA GLY A 219 10.79 -11.65 -4.63
C GLY A 219 10.67 -11.19 -6.09
N LYS A 220 9.66 -10.36 -6.39
CA LYS A 220 9.36 -9.85 -7.74
C LYS A 220 9.22 -10.97 -8.79
N GLY A 221 8.65 -12.12 -8.38
CA GLY A 221 8.34 -13.25 -9.26
C GLY A 221 9.32 -14.41 -9.19
N PHE A 222 10.42 -14.30 -8.43
CA PHE A 222 11.39 -15.38 -8.30
C PHE A 222 10.81 -16.61 -7.56
N PHE A 223 9.90 -16.41 -6.60
CA PHE A 223 9.25 -17.52 -5.88
C PHE A 223 7.97 -18.07 -6.55
N CYS A 224 7.49 -17.46 -7.64
CA CYS A 224 6.44 -18.07 -8.43
C CYS A 224 7.10 -19.12 -9.34
N TRP A 225 6.79 -20.40 -9.14
CA TRP A 225 7.20 -21.52 -9.99
C TRP A 225 6.50 -21.47 -11.37
N GLN A 226 6.49 -20.31 -12.01
CA GLN A 226 5.97 -20.05 -13.35
C GLN A 226 7.04 -19.32 -14.17
N ARG A 227 8.28 -19.80 -14.10
CA ARG A 227 9.21 -19.67 -15.21
C ARG A 227 9.02 -20.88 -16.11
N SER A 228 8.15 -20.74 -17.11
CA SER A 228 8.33 -21.51 -18.35
C SER A 228 9.77 -21.26 -18.80
N TYR A 229 10.56 -22.32 -18.91
CA TYR A 229 12.01 -22.36 -19.18
C TYR A 229 12.44 -21.70 -20.53
N ARG A 230 11.55 -20.95 -21.20
CA ARG A 230 11.72 -20.38 -22.55
C ARG A 230 12.14 -18.91 -22.60
N ARG A 231 12.39 -18.24 -21.47
CA ARG A 231 12.85 -16.83 -21.46
C ARG A 231 14.09 -16.60 -20.59
N CYS A 232 15.08 -17.48 -20.71
CA CYS A 232 16.42 -17.23 -20.14
C CYS A 232 17.32 -16.38 -21.06
N ALA A 233 16.83 -15.88 -22.20
CA ALA A 233 17.67 -15.19 -23.18
C ALA A 233 17.75 -13.65 -23.02
N GLU A 234 16.98 -13.04 -22.12
CA GLU A 234 16.93 -11.56 -21.96
C GLU A 234 17.28 -11.12 -20.52
N LEU A 235 18.27 -11.77 -19.92
CA LEU A 235 18.90 -11.34 -18.66
C LEU A 235 20.18 -10.51 -18.89
N HIS A 236 20.29 -9.82 -20.03
CA HIS A 236 21.47 -9.01 -20.33
C HIS A 236 21.58 -7.70 -19.53
N ASP A 237 20.49 -7.22 -18.92
CA ASP A 237 20.50 -5.89 -18.29
C ASP A 237 20.83 -5.87 -16.77
N PHE A 238 21.07 -7.01 -16.13
CA PHE A 238 21.41 -7.06 -14.70
C PHE A 238 22.92 -7.20 -14.39
N PHE A 239 23.76 -7.46 -15.40
CA PHE A 239 25.22 -7.63 -15.25
C PHE A 239 26.03 -6.75 -16.21
N SER A 240 25.58 -5.53 -16.47
CA SER A 240 26.47 -4.53 -17.09
C SER A 240 27.50 -4.06 -16.04
N PRO A 241 28.81 -4.25 -16.25
CA PRO A 241 29.81 -3.63 -15.38
C PRO A 241 29.69 -2.12 -15.52
N LEU A 242 29.71 -1.41 -14.39
CA LEU A 242 29.79 0.06 -14.38
C LEU A 242 31.01 0.49 -15.20
N PRO A 243 30.89 1.51 -16.07
CA PRO A 243 32.04 2.02 -16.80
C PRO A 243 33.06 2.63 -15.82
N SER A 244 34.34 2.37 -16.11
CA SER A 244 35.53 2.83 -15.38
C SER A 244 35.62 4.34 -15.26
#